data_AF-A0A2A2LDV9-F1
#
_entry.id   AF-A0A2A2LDV9-F1
#
_cell.length_a   1.000
_cell.length_b   1.000
_cell.length_c   1.000
_cell.angle_alpha   90.00
_cell.angle_beta   90.00
_cell.angle_gamma   90.00
#
_symmetry.space_group_name_H-M   'P 1'
#
loop_
_entity.id
_entity.type
_entity.pdbx_description
1 polymer ?
#
loop_
_entity_poly.entity_id
_entity_poly.type
_entity_poly.pdbx_seq_one_letter_code
_entity_poly.pdbx_strand_id
1 'polypeptide(L)' 'MPDEVTDLTLAGDNDTPGRLAVRKAIQRYVSATRIIRVAWPPKGFKDWAEVLEARYANPPKDPGPAVNVTNVSTR' A
#
# COMPACT_ATOMS: atom_id res chain seq x y z
N MET A 1 4.96 -8.07 -14.59
CA MET A 1 5.45 -8.19 -13.21
C MET A 1 6.26 -9.46 -13.14
N PRO A 2 7.49 -9.42 -12.63
CA PRO A 2 8.37 -10.60 -12.60
C PRO A 2 7.76 -11.76 -11.79
N ASP A 3 8.10 -12.99 -12.15
CA ASP A 3 7.54 -14.20 -11.53
C ASP A 3 8.10 -14.42 -10.11
N GLU A 4 9.25 -13.84 -9.82
CA GLU A 4 9.89 -13.82 -8.50
C GLU A 4 9.08 -13.03 -7.46
N VAL A 5 8.16 -12.16 -7.91
CA VAL A 5 7.24 -11.45 -7.01
C VAL A 5 6.08 -12.36 -6.63
N THR A 6 6.21 -13.01 -5.48
CA THR A 6 5.22 -13.91 -4.89
C THR A 6 4.23 -13.19 -3.98
N ASP A 7 4.57 -12.02 -3.45
CA ASP A 7 3.71 -11.25 -2.55
C ASP A 7 3.42 -9.87 -3.14
N LEU A 8 2.15 -9.62 -3.48
CA LEU A 8 1.70 -8.37 -4.06
C LEU A 8 0.64 -7.73 -3.15
N THR A 9 0.92 -6.55 -2.63
CA THR A 9 -0.07 -5.74 -1.91
C THR A 9 -0.58 -4.63 -2.83
N LEU A 10 -1.89 -4.62 -3.07
CA LEU A 10 -2.58 -3.57 -3.81
C LEU A 10 -3.07 -2.51 -2.82
N ALA A 11 -2.44 -1.33 -2.82
CA ALA A 11 -2.96 -0.17 -2.12
C ALA A 11 -4.05 0.47 -2.98
N GLY A 12 -5.31 0.33 -2.56
CA GLY A 12 -6.45 0.87 -3.28
C GLY A 12 -7.00 2.16 -2.68
N ASP A 13 -7.88 2.83 -3.40
CA ASP A 13 -8.62 4.00 -2.90
C ASP A 13 -10.05 3.60 -2.51
N ASN A 14 -10.64 4.32 -1.56
CA ASN A 14 -11.99 4.12 -1.04
C ASN A 14 -13.09 4.76 -1.91
N ASP A 15 -12.85 4.93 -3.20
CA ASP A 15 -13.83 5.41 -4.17
C ASP A 15 -14.14 4.36 -5.25
N THR A 16 -15.20 4.61 -6.02
CA THR A 16 -15.67 3.66 -7.06
C THR A 16 -14.58 3.36 -8.11
N PRO A 17 -13.87 4.37 -8.67
CA PRO A 17 -12.76 4.10 -9.59
C PRO A 17 -11.62 3.28 -8.96
N GLY A 18 -11.22 3.59 -7.73
CA GLY A 18 -10.17 2.88 -6.99
C GLY A 18 -10.52 1.42 -6.74
N ARG A 19 -11.76 1.14 -6.34
CA ARG A 19 -12.22 -0.25 -6.19
C ARG A 19 -12.23 -1.02 -7.51
N LEU A 20 -12.62 -0.36 -8.60
CA LEU A 20 -12.58 -0.97 -9.94
C LEU A 20 -11.14 -1.24 -10.38
N ALA A 21 -10.22 -0.34 -10.12
CA ALA A 21 -8.80 -0.49 -10.44
C ALA A 21 -8.18 -1.69 -9.69
N VAL A 22 -8.43 -1.82 -8.39
CA VAL A 22 -8.00 -2.98 -7.60
C VAL A 22 -8.54 -4.28 -8.19
N ARG A 23 -9.83 -4.33 -8.56
CA ARG A 23 -10.43 -5.53 -9.16
C ARG A 23 -9.73 -5.92 -10.47
N LYS A 24 -9.44 -4.96 -11.33
CA LYS A 24 -8.70 -5.19 -12.59
C LYS A 24 -7.27 -5.66 -12.32
N ALA A 25 -6.61 -5.11 -11.30
CA ALA A 25 -5.26 -5.51 -10.92
C ALA A 25 -5.22 -6.96 -10.39
N ILE A 26 -6.18 -7.36 -9.55
CA ILE A 26 -6.32 -8.76 -9.11
C ILE A 26 -6.44 -9.69 -10.31
N GLN A 27 -7.34 -9.39 -11.25
CA GLN A 27 -7.53 -10.19 -12.45
C GLN A 27 -6.26 -10.27 -13.31
N ARG A 28 -5.49 -9.19 -13.39
CA ARG A 28 -4.29 -9.11 -14.21
C ARG A 28 -3.09 -9.85 -13.62
N TYR A 29 -2.99 -9.90 -12.30
CA TYR A 29 -1.77 -10.34 -11.61
C TYR A 29 -1.91 -11.63 -10.84
N VAL A 30 -3.12 -12.21 -10.72
CA VAL A 30 -3.30 -13.53 -10.12
C VAL A 30 -2.47 -14.58 -10.86
N SER A 31 -1.77 -15.42 -10.12
CA SER A 31 -1.01 -16.57 -10.62
C SER A 31 -0.98 -17.67 -9.56
N ALA A 32 -0.53 -18.86 -9.93
CA ALA A 32 -0.42 -19.99 -9.00
C ALA A 32 0.58 -19.75 -7.86
N THR A 33 1.54 -18.85 -8.05
CA THR A 33 2.63 -18.57 -7.10
C THR A 33 2.50 -17.22 -6.41
N ARG A 34 1.44 -16.45 -6.68
CA ARG A 34 1.28 -15.08 -6.17
C ARG A 34 0.15 -14.96 -5.16
N ILE A 35 0.50 -14.52 -3.96
CA ILE A 35 -0.42 -14.06 -2.94
C ILE A 35 -0.73 -12.58 -3.20
N ILE A 36 -2.00 -12.27 -3.41
CA ILE A 36 -2.47 -10.89 -3.56
C ILE A 36 -3.20 -10.47 -2.28
N ARG A 37 -2.74 -9.39 -1.67
CA ARG A 37 -3.41 -8.71 -0.55
C ARG A 37 -3.92 -7.35 -1.00
N VAL A 38 -5.00 -6.89 -0.39
CA VAL A 38 -5.54 -5.56 -0.66
C VAL A 38 -5.48 -4.76 0.64
N ALA A 39 -4.87 -3.58 0.56
CA ALA A 39 -4.80 -2.62 1.65
C ALA A 39 -5.67 -1.41 1.31
N TRP A 40 -6.74 -1.23 2.09
CA TRP A 40 -7.64 -0.08 1.97
C TRP A 40 -7.28 0.98 3.03
N PRO A 41 -7.39 2.27 2.70
CA PRO A 41 -7.34 3.33 3.68
C PRO A 41 -8.40 3.09 4.77
N PRO A 42 -8.16 3.49 6.02
CA PRO A 42 -9.17 3.44 7.07
C PRO A 42 -10.46 4.15 6.66
N LYS A 43 -11.59 3.71 7.21
CA LYS A 43 -12.90 4.32 6.94
C LYS A 43 -12.84 5.84 7.24
N GLY A 44 -13.30 6.64 6.29
CA GLY A 44 -13.29 8.11 6.39
C GLY A 44 -12.18 8.77 5.58
N PHE A 45 -11.19 8.02 5.11
CA PHE A 45 -10.17 8.49 4.18
C PHE A 45 -10.44 8.01 2.77
N LYS A 46 -10.29 8.91 1.80
CA LYS A 46 -10.47 8.63 0.38
C LYS A 46 -9.33 7.76 -0.16
N ASP A 47 -8.09 8.12 0.14
CA ASP A 47 -6.89 7.45 -0.36
C ASP A 47 -5.81 7.42 0.73
N TRP A 48 -4.68 6.78 0.43
CA TRP A 48 -3.56 6.71 1.35
C TRP A 48 -2.84 8.04 1.52
N ALA A 49 -2.95 8.98 0.57
CA ALA A 49 -2.36 10.31 0.72
C ALA A 49 -3.07 11.07 1.85
N GLU A 50 -4.40 11.08 1.90
CA GLU A 50 -5.15 11.71 3.01
C GLU A 50 -4.83 11.10 4.37
N VAL A 51 -4.56 9.78 4.43
CA VAL A 51 -4.10 9.12 5.67
C VAL A 51 -2.75 9.66 6.12
N LEU A 52 -1.81 9.82 5.18
CA LEU A 52 -0.48 10.36 5.46
C LEU A 52 -0.58 11.83 5.88
N GLU A 53 -1.38 12.64 5.18
CA GLU A 53 -1.62 14.03 5.55
C GLU A 53 -2.17 14.15 6.97
N ALA A 54 -3.18 13.36 7.34
CA ALA A 54 -3.71 13.38 8.70
C ALA A 54 -2.68 12.93 9.74
N ARG A 55 -1.82 11.96 9.41
CA ARG A 55 -0.75 11.48 10.29
C ARG A 55 0.36 12.53 10.47
N TYR A 56 0.70 13.29 9.44
CA TYR A 56 1.78 14.27 9.50
C TYR A 56 1.30 15.67 9.94
N ALA A 57 0.04 16.01 9.71
CA ALA A 57 -0.60 17.22 10.27
C ALA A 57 -0.78 17.11 11.78
N ASN A 58 -1.04 15.90 12.29
CA ASN A 58 -1.07 15.58 13.72
C ASN A 58 -0.03 14.50 14.02
N PRO A 59 1.27 14.85 14.09
CA PRO A 59 2.31 13.88 14.33
C PRO A 59 2.03 13.16 15.66
N PRO A 60 2.21 11.83 15.72
CA PRO A 60 2.07 11.09 16.97
C PRO A 60 2.95 11.72 18.05
N LYS A 61 2.44 11.84 19.28
CA LYS A 61 3.20 12.38 20.42
C LYS A 61 4.46 11.55 20.74
N ASP A 62 4.49 10.31 20.26
CA ASP A 62 5.66 9.44 20.19
C ASP A 62 5.73 8.82 18.78
N PRO A 63 6.62 9.30 17.89
CA PRO A 63 6.69 8.84 16.50
C PRO A 63 7.19 7.39 16.35
N GLY A 64 7.55 6.70 17.44
CA GLY A 64 8.28 5.44 17.38
C GLY A 64 9.69 5.66 16.79
N PRO A 65 10.55 4.61 16.75
CA PRO A 65 11.88 4.75 16.21
C PRO A 65 11.81 5.14 14.74
N ALA A 66 12.45 6.26 14.38
CA ALA A 66 12.61 6.69 13.00
C ALA A 66 13.24 5.56 12.20
N VAL A 67 12.51 5.03 11.21
CA VAL A 67 13.05 4.05 10.27
C VAL A 67 14.03 4.80 9.38
N ASN A 68 15.31 4.82 9.76
CA ASN A 68 16.37 5.33 8.90
C ASN A 68 16.48 4.38 7.71
N VAL A 69 15.83 4.74 6.59
CA VAL A 69 16.01 4.11 5.29
C VAL A 69 17.36 4.58 4.73
N THR A 70 18.44 4.21 5.41
CA THR A 70 19.81 4.44 4.97
C THR A 70 20.58 3.17 5.23
N ASN A 71 20.20 2.09 4.56
CA ASN A 71 21.04 0.91 4.37
C ASN A 71 20.58 0.16 3.12
N VAL A 72 20.84 0.76 1.96
CA VAL A 72 21.17 -0.04 0.77
C VAL A 72 22.67 0.11 0.63
N SER A 73 23.40 -0.71 1.38
CA SER A 73 24.84 -0.86 1.18
C SER A 73 25.03 -1.77 -0.02
N THR A 74 25.58 -1.20 -1.08
CA THR A 74 26.06 -1.91 -2.25
C THR A 74 27.06 -2.99 -1.82
N ARG A 75 26.79 -4.25 -2.16
CA ARG A 75 27.78 -5.28 -2.50
C ARG A 75 27.09 -6.50 -3.09
#